data_AF-A0A2K1XHQ8-F1
#
_entry.id   AF-A0A2K1XHQ8-F1
#
_cell.length_a   1.000
_cell.length_b   1.000
_cell.length_c   1.000
_cell.angle_alpha   90.00
_cell.angle_beta   90.00
_cell.angle_gamma   90.00
#
_symmetry.space_group_name_H-M   'P 1'
#
loop_
_entity.id
_entity.type
_entity.pdbx_description
1 polymer ?
#
loop_
_entity_poly.entity_id
_entity_poly.type
_entity_poly.pdbx_seq_one_letter_code
_entity_poly.pdbx_strand_id
1 'polypeptide(L)' 'NKGLKRGSWTQEEDKKLLAFVEKHGHGSWQTLPAKAGFQRCGKSYRLKWINYLRPDIKKAKFNP' A
#
# COMPACT_ATOMS: atom_id res chain seq x y z
N ASN A 1 -10.17 -15.12 -13.32
CA ASN A 1 -10.70 -14.83 -11.97
C ASN A 1 -9.66 -15.09 -10.88
N LYS A 2 -8.73 -14.15 -10.59
CA LYS A 2 -7.87 -14.25 -9.40
C LYS A 2 -8.42 -13.34 -8.32
N GLY A 3 -8.92 -13.96 -7.24
CA GLY A 3 -9.56 -13.31 -6.10
C GLY A 3 -8.61 -12.35 -5.41
N LEU A 4 -8.70 -11.07 -5.78
CA LEU A 4 -8.07 -9.99 -5.03
C LEU A 4 -8.76 -9.88 -3.67
N LYS A 5 -8.00 -9.91 -2.57
CA LYS A 5 -8.56 -9.67 -1.23
C LYS A 5 -9.25 -8.30 -1.22
N ARG A 6 -10.58 -8.29 -1.20
CA ARG A 6 -11.41 -7.09 -1.01
C ARG A 6 -11.74 -7.02 0.48
N GLY A 7 -11.23 -6.01 1.18
CA GLY A 7 -11.38 -5.88 2.62
C GLY A 7 -10.31 -4.98 3.24
N SER A 8 -10.41 -4.78 4.55
CA SER A 8 -9.49 -3.94 5.32
C SER A 8 -8.03 -4.39 5.16
N TRP A 9 -7.13 -3.41 5.19
CA TRP A 9 -5.69 -3.66 5.21
C TRP A 9 -5.29 -4.14 6.60
N THR A 10 -4.50 -5.21 6.67
CA THR A 10 -3.92 -5.62 7.96
C THR A 10 -2.64 -4.84 8.23
N GLN A 11 -2.28 -4.71 9.50
CA GLN A 11 -1.03 -4.06 9.89
C GLN A 11 0.21 -4.74 9.27
N GLU A 12 0.16 -6.05 9.05
CA GLU A 12 1.25 -6.78 8.37
C GLU A 12 1.42 -6.35 6.92
N GLU A 13 0.32 -6.13 6.20
CA GLU A 13 0.37 -5.62 4.83
C GLU A 13 0.93 -4.21 4.79
N ASP A 14 0.55 -3.37 5.76
CA ASP A 14 1.06 -2.01 5.88
C ASP A 14 2.56 -2.00 6.18
N LYS A 15 3.02 -2.83 7.12
CA LYS A 15 4.45 -2.98 7.43
C LYS A 15 5.26 -3.46 6.22
N LYS A 16 4.77 -4.47 5.50
CA LYS A 16 5.43 -4.98 4.29
C LYS A 16 5.46 -3.92 3.19
N LEU A 17 4.37 -3.15 3.03
CA LEU A 17 4.29 -2.05 2.08
C LEU A 17 5.30 -0.95 2.43
N LEU A 18 5.37 -0.54 3.70
CA LEU A 18 6.35 0.43 4.20
C LEU A 18 7.79 -0.05 3.93
N ALA A 19 8.13 -1.28 4.36
CA ALA A 19 9.46 -1.85 4.17
C ALA A 19 9.85 -1.97 2.69
N PHE A 20 8.91 -2.31 1.81
CA PHE A 20 9.17 -2.37 0.38
C PHE A 20 9.50 -0.99 -0.18
N VAL A 21 8.74 0.04 0.21
CA VAL A 21 8.91 1.41 -0.28
C VAL A 21 10.15 2.06 0.29
N GLU A 22 10.50 1.77 1.54
CA GLU A 22 11.76 2.20 2.14
C GLU A 22 12.95 1.59 1.39
N LYS A 23 12.86 0.30 1.01
CA LYS A 23 13.94 -0.41 0.31
C LYS A 23 14.06 -0.07 -1.18
N HIS A 24 12.95 0.13 -1.89
CA HIS A 24 12.95 0.28 -3.36
C HIS A 24 12.48 1.66 -3.84
N GLY A 25 11.99 2.52 -2.95
CA GLY A 25 11.36 3.78 -3.30
C GLY A 25 9.89 3.64 -3.72
N HIS A 26 9.23 4.79 -3.82
CA HIS A 26 7.80 4.91 -4.14
C HIS A 26 7.62 5.07 -5.65
N GLY A 27 7.53 3.96 -6.39
CA GLY A 27 7.34 4.03 -7.86
C GLY A 27 7.08 2.67 -8.51
N SER A 28 7.71 1.61 -7.99
CA SER A 28 7.66 0.27 -8.58
C SER A 28 6.48 -0.59 -8.09
N TRP A 29 5.29 0.00 -7.99
CA TRP A 29 4.05 -0.67 -7.51
C TRP A 29 3.62 -1.87 -8.35
N GLN A 30 4.05 -1.95 -9.61
CA GLN A 30 3.79 -3.10 -10.49
C GLN A 30 4.59 -4.34 -10.09
N THR A 31 5.82 -4.15 -9.59
CA THR A 31 6.70 -5.25 -9.15
C THR A 31 6.45 -5.67 -7.71
N LEU A 32 5.78 -4.79 -6.94
CA LEU A 32 5.53 -4.97 -5.53
C LEU A 32 4.69 -6.23 -5.23
N PRO A 33 3.57 -6.52 -5.94
CA PRO A 33 2.79 -7.72 -5.68
C PRO A 33 3.59 -9.02 -5.87
N ALA A 34 4.42 -9.06 -6.90
CA ALA A 34 5.26 -10.22 -7.22
C ALA A 34 6.39 -10.41 -6.18
N LYS A 35 7.03 -9.32 -5.74
CA LYS A 35 8.15 -9.37 -4.78
C LYS A 35 7.71 -9.60 -3.34
N ALA A 36 6.56 -9.08 -2.93
CA ALA A 36 6.12 -9.13 -1.54
C ALA A 36 5.02 -10.18 -1.28
N GLY A 37 4.75 -11.05 -2.26
CA GLY A 37 3.83 -12.19 -2.11
C GLY A 37 2.39 -11.77 -1.85
N PHE A 38 1.99 -10.62 -2.38
CA PHE A 38 0.72 -10.02 -2.06
C PHE A 38 -0.41 -10.50 -2.98
N GLN A 39 -1.59 -10.69 -2.39
CA GLN A 39 -2.81 -11.06 -3.12
C GLN A 39 -3.63 -9.84 -3.59
N ARG A 40 -3.07 -8.62 -3.58
CA ARG A 40 -3.71 -7.41 -4.10
C ARG A 40 -3.00 -6.86 -5.33
N CYS A 41 -3.72 -6.11 -6.16
CA CYS A 41 -3.18 -5.52 -7.38
C CYS A 41 -2.33 -4.29 -7.03
N GLY A 42 -1.31 -3.99 -7.84
CA GLY A 42 -0.40 -2.86 -7.60
C GLY A 42 -1.11 -1.51 -7.41
N LYS A 43 -2.27 -1.32 -8.07
CA LYS A 43 -3.11 -0.12 -7.90
C LYS A 43 -3.58 0.07 -6.44
N SER A 44 -3.93 -1.02 -5.75
CA SER A 44 -4.37 -0.96 -4.35
C SER A 44 -3.23 -0.54 -3.41
N TYR A 45 -2.02 -1.08 -3.63
CA TYR A 45 -0.82 -0.68 -2.87
C TYR A 45 -0.47 0.79 -3.07
N ARG A 46 -0.52 1.29 -4.32
CA ARG A 46 -0.32 2.71 -4.60
C ARG A 46 -1.35 3.56 -3.84
N LEU A 47 -2.63 3.21 -3.91
CA LEU A 47 -3.70 3.93 -3.19
C LEU A 47 -3.47 3.91 -1.68
N LYS A 48 -3.11 2.77 -1.09
CA LYS A 48 -2.85 2.67 0.35
C LYS A 48 -1.66 3.53 0.77
N TRP A 49 -0.58 3.52 0.00
CA TRP A 49 0.57 4.38 0.25
C TRP A 49 0.18 5.85 0.22
N ILE A 50 -0.45 6.33 -0.87
CA ILE A 50 -0.78 7.77 -1.03
C ILE A 50 -1.94 8.27 -0.17
N ASN A 51 -2.76 7.39 0.43
CA ASN A 51 -3.89 7.80 1.28
C ASN A 51 -3.64 7.58 2.78
N TYR A 52 -2.77 6.63 3.17
CA TYR A 52 -2.63 6.27 4.58
C TYR A 52 -1.18 6.20 5.10
N LEU A 53 -0.21 5.81 4.28
CA LEU A 53 1.14 5.48 4.77
C LEU A 53 2.20 6.52 4.41
N ARG A 54 2.00 7.32 3.36
CA ARG A 54 2.97 8.35 2.97
C ARG A 54 3.05 9.38 4.09
N PRO A 55 4.25 9.65 4.64
CA PRO A 55 4.43 10.55 5.80
C PRO A 55 4.02 12.00 5.49
N ASP A 56 4.04 12.36 4.22
CA ASP A 56 3.66 13.67 3.68
C ASP A 56 2.13 13.84 3.51
N ILE A 57 1.35 12.80 3.80
CA ILE A 57 -0.11 12.95 3.89
C ILE A 57 -0.40 13.74 5.15
N LYS A 58 -0.73 15.01 4.97
CA LYS A 58 -1.47 15.76 5.97
C LYS A 58 -2.78 15.01 6.19
N LYS A 59 -2.84 14.25 7.29
CA LYS A 59 -4.11 13.80 7.89
C LYS A 59 -4.85 15.06 8.36
N ALA A 60 -5.31 15.87 7.41
CA ALA A 60 -6.22 16.94 7.71
C ALA A 60 -7.43 16.27 8.36
N LYS A 61 -7.58 16.47 9.69
CA LYS A 61 -8.84 16.20 10.36
C LYS A 61 -9.84 17.07 9.61
N PHE A 62 -10.76 16.43 8.90
CA PHE A 62 -11.94 17.13 8.39
C PHE A 62 -12.70 17.58 9.64
N ASN A 63 -12.43 18.81 10.06
CA ASN A 63 -13.26 19.46 11.06
C ASN A 63 -14.59 19.79 10.37
N PRO A 64 -15.73 19.52 11.05
CA PRO A 64 -17.06 19.45 10.45
C PRO A 64 -17.52 20.76 9.79
#